data_AF-A0A2V7MB85-F1
#
_entry.id   AF-A0A2V7MB85-F1
#
_cell.length_a   1.000
_cell.length_b   1.000
_cell.length_c   1.000
_cell.angle_alpha   90.00
_cell.angle_beta   90.00
_cell.angle_gamma   90.00
#
_symmetry.space_group_name_H-M   'P 1'
#
loop_
_entity.id
_entity.type
_entity.pdbx_description
1 polymer ?
#
loop_
_entity_poly.entity_id
_entity_poly.type
_entity_poly.pdbx_seq_one_letter_code
_entity_poly.pdbx_strand_id
1 'polypeptide(L)'
;MTSATVDRSEFRHVLLSGTIVGAATAVAVILFLLVSRLLPAGLGTSVLLMIIVLAGGVGAAFLPGFFAASRTTQGVASAAAMGLWGTIVFMAIDIILLRPLRAYPWTWDAVGGGSTWWYLPIWWMLGTLLAWMGAIVTAGRAARGGDPSIRALAIPAIGGGLGVGLGLGLGGLLFMPVAAGAGFAGTLVIFALIVLARRG
;
A
#
# COMPACT_ATOMS: atom_id res chain seq x y z
N MET A 1 30.79 -21.03 -5.36
CA MET A 1 29.37 -21.07 -4.94
C MET A 1 28.86 -19.64 -4.93
N THR A 2 28.09 -19.25 -5.95
CA THR A 2 27.30 -18.01 -5.88
C THR A 2 26.24 -18.24 -4.81
N SER A 3 26.14 -17.34 -3.82
CA SER A 3 25.02 -17.36 -2.87
C SER A 3 23.74 -17.36 -3.70
N ALA A 4 23.01 -18.47 -3.74
CA ALA A 4 21.68 -18.49 -4.31
C ALA A 4 20.89 -17.41 -3.55
N THR A 5 20.35 -16.43 -4.26
CA THR A 5 19.52 -15.40 -3.63
C THR A 5 18.23 -16.10 -3.18
N VAL A 6 18.18 -16.49 -1.91
CA VAL A 6 17.03 -17.23 -1.34
C VAL A 6 15.93 -16.24 -0.99
N ASP A 7 14.74 -16.41 -1.56
CA ASP A 7 13.54 -15.69 -1.15
C ASP A 7 13.22 -16.03 0.32
N ARG A 8 12.82 -15.02 1.10
CA ARG A 8 12.44 -15.22 2.51
C ARG A 8 10.96 -15.54 2.63
N SER A 9 10.65 -16.78 3.00
CA SER A 9 9.29 -17.34 3.05
C SER A 9 8.98 -18.05 4.37
N GLU A 10 9.89 -18.00 5.33
CA GLU A 10 9.75 -18.60 6.64
C GLU A 10 8.56 -17.95 7.37
N PHE A 11 7.64 -18.76 7.91
CA PHE A 11 6.41 -18.27 8.52
C PHE A 11 6.63 -17.18 9.57
N ARG A 12 7.62 -17.36 10.46
CA ARG A 12 7.98 -16.36 11.47
C ARG A 12 8.41 -15.03 10.85
N HIS A 13 9.20 -15.07 9.78
CA HIS A 13 9.65 -13.87 9.08
C HIS A 13 8.47 -13.17 8.39
N VAL A 14 7.60 -13.92 7.72
CA VAL A 14 6.36 -13.40 7.12
C VAL A 14 5.50 -12.67 8.16
N LEU A 15 5.27 -13.28 9.33
CA LEU A 15 4.49 -12.63 10.39
C LEU A 15 5.16 -11.37 10.92
N LEU A 16 6.45 -11.40 11.25
CA LEU A 16 7.16 -10.23 11.78
C LEU A 16 7.19 -9.09 10.76
N SER A 17 7.54 -9.38 9.51
CA SER A 17 7.57 -8.41 8.43
C SER A 17 6.18 -7.84 8.12
N GLY A 18 5.15 -8.69 8.09
CA GLY A 18 3.77 -8.23 7.93
C GLY A 18 3.33 -7.34 9.09
N THR A 19 3.68 -7.67 10.35
CA THR A 19 3.41 -6.80 11.50
C THR A 19 4.04 -5.41 11.35
N ILE A 20 5.28 -5.33 10.86
CA ILE A 20 5.93 -4.05 10.55
C ILE A 20 5.16 -3.28 9.48
N VAL A 21 4.72 -3.95 8.40
CA VAL A 21 3.92 -3.34 7.32
C VAL A 21 2.58 -2.83 7.85
N GLY A 22 1.91 -3.60 8.71
CA GLY A 22 0.65 -3.20 9.34
C GLY A 22 0.81 -2.00 10.27
N ALA A 23 1.84 -2.00 11.10
CA ALA A 23 2.16 -0.86 11.97
C ALA A 23 2.50 0.40 11.17
N ALA A 24 3.27 0.27 10.09
CA ALA A 24 3.58 1.39 9.20
C ALA A 24 2.32 1.95 8.52
N THR A 25 1.40 1.08 8.09
CA THR A 25 0.09 1.48 7.56
C THR A 25 -0.73 2.24 8.60
N ALA A 26 -0.77 1.75 9.85
CA ALA A 26 -1.46 2.43 10.95
C ALA A 26 -0.88 3.82 11.21
N VAL A 27 0.45 3.97 11.21
CA VAL A 27 1.11 5.27 11.35
C VAL A 27 0.71 6.22 10.22
N ALA A 28 0.70 5.76 8.97
CA ALA A 28 0.28 6.60 7.84
C ALA A 28 -1.18 7.07 7.99
N VAL A 29 -2.09 6.18 8.44
CA VAL A 29 -3.49 6.54 8.71
C VAL A 29 -3.60 7.53 9.87
N ILE A 30 -2.85 7.33 10.95
CA ILE A 30 -2.83 8.26 12.09
C ILE A 30 -2.34 9.65 11.64
N LEU A 31 -1.26 9.72 10.86
CA LEU A 31 -0.76 10.98 10.32
C LEU A 31 -1.80 11.66 9.41
N PHE A 32 -2.48 10.89 8.57
CA PHE A 32 -3.57 11.40 7.73
C PHE A 32 -4.70 11.98 8.60
N LEU A 33 -5.11 11.27 9.65
CA LEU A 33 -6.15 11.73 10.58
C LEU A 33 -5.75 12.98 11.36
N LEU A 34 -4.50 13.06 11.83
CA LEU A 34 -3.98 14.25 12.50
C LEU A 34 -3.99 15.46 11.57
N VAL A 35 -3.46 15.32 10.35
CA VAL A 35 -3.42 16.42 9.37
C VAL A 35 -4.82 16.87 8.98
N SER A 36 -5.72 15.93 8.68
CA SER A 36 -7.09 16.25 8.26
C SER A 36 -7.94 16.90 9.36
N ARG A 37 -7.61 16.69 10.63
CA ARG A 37 -8.34 17.27 11.78
C ARG A 37 -7.73 18.56 12.29
N LEU A 38 -6.40 18.68 12.27
CA LEU A 38 -5.69 19.79 12.90
C LEU A 38 -5.42 20.95 11.95
N LEU A 39 -5.39 20.70 10.63
CA LEU A 39 -5.16 21.75 9.64
C LEU A 39 -6.49 22.21 9.01
N PRO A 40 -6.62 23.50 8.68
CA PRO A 40 -7.78 24.01 7.97
C PRO A 40 -7.88 23.37 6.58
N ALA A 41 -9.12 23.22 6.10
CA ALA A 41 -9.36 22.76 4.74
C ALA A 41 -8.75 23.72 3.72
N GLY A 42 -8.08 23.16 2.70
CA GLY A 42 -7.43 23.96 1.66
C GLY A 42 -6.48 23.12 0.81
N LEU A 43 -5.90 23.78 -0.20
CA LEU A 43 -4.98 23.14 -1.14
C LEU A 43 -3.74 22.59 -0.44
N GLY A 44 -3.13 23.37 0.46
CA GLY A 44 -1.94 22.93 1.20
C GLY A 44 -2.18 21.64 2.01
N THR A 45 -3.29 21.58 2.74
CA THR A 45 -3.71 20.38 3.48
C THR A 45 -3.97 19.21 2.54
N SER A 46 -4.63 19.44 1.40
CA SER A 46 -4.90 18.40 0.40
C SER A 46 -3.63 17.81 -0.20
N VAL A 47 -2.63 18.65 -0.49
CA VAL A 47 -1.32 18.23 -0.99
C VAL A 47 -0.56 17.43 0.08
N LEU A 48 -0.60 17.86 1.35
CA LEU A 48 0.04 17.11 2.43
C LEU A 48 -0.60 15.73 2.64
N LEU A 49 -1.92 15.66 2.64
CA LEU A 49 -2.66 14.39 2.71
C LEU A 49 -2.33 13.48 1.53
N MET A 50 -2.21 14.05 0.32
CA MET A 50 -1.77 13.31 -0.87
C MET A 50 -0.38 12.70 -0.67
N ILE A 51 0.58 13.47 -0.16
CA ILE A 51 1.94 12.97 0.11
C ILE A 51 1.91 11.81 1.11
N ILE A 52 1.10 11.92 2.17
CA ILE A 52 0.93 10.84 3.17
C ILE A 52 0.37 9.58 2.52
N VAL A 53 -0.66 9.71 1.67
CA VAL A 53 -1.24 8.57 0.93
C VAL A 53 -0.21 7.91 0.02
N LEU A 54 0.57 8.70 -0.71
CA LEU A 54 1.61 8.16 -1.60
C LEU A 54 2.72 7.46 -0.81
N ALA A 55 3.17 8.04 0.31
CA ALA A 55 4.16 7.41 1.19
C ALA A 55 3.64 6.09 1.79
N GLY A 56 2.40 6.07 2.28
CA GLY A 56 1.73 4.87 2.76
C GLY A 56 1.58 3.81 1.67
N GLY A 57 1.20 4.23 0.45
CA GLY A 57 1.09 3.35 -0.72
C GLY A 57 2.42 2.71 -1.11
N VAL A 58 3.53 3.45 -1.07
CA VAL A 58 4.87 2.89 -1.29
C VAL A 58 5.22 1.84 -0.25
N GLY A 59 4.95 2.12 1.03
CA GLY A 59 5.14 1.16 2.12
C GLY A 59 4.34 -0.12 1.89
N ALA A 60 3.03 0.01 1.65
CA ALA A 60 2.13 -1.12 1.45
C ALA A 60 2.48 -1.96 0.21
N ALA A 61 2.95 -1.33 -0.87
CA ALA A 61 3.26 -2.02 -2.12
C ALA A 61 4.64 -2.68 -2.13
N PHE A 62 5.68 -1.98 -1.66
CA PHE A 62 7.07 -2.39 -1.93
C PHE A 62 7.80 -2.92 -0.70
N LEU A 63 7.39 -2.57 0.52
CA LEU A 63 8.03 -3.07 1.74
C LEU A 63 7.87 -4.60 1.90
N PRO A 64 6.70 -5.21 1.61
CA PRO A 64 6.56 -6.67 1.61
C PRO A 64 7.51 -7.36 0.62
N GLY A 65 7.61 -6.85 -0.62
CA GLY A 65 8.51 -7.39 -1.63
C GLY A 65 9.99 -7.28 -1.27
N PHE A 66 10.36 -6.17 -0.62
CA PHE A 66 11.70 -5.98 -0.07
C PHE A 66 12.01 -7.00 1.04
N PHE A 67 11.11 -7.18 2.01
CA PHE A 67 11.31 -8.13 3.11
C PHE A 67 11.32 -9.59 2.67
N ALA A 68 10.50 -9.95 1.68
CA ALA A 68 10.49 -11.28 1.08
C ALA A 68 11.68 -11.51 0.14
N ALA A 69 12.46 -10.47 -0.16
CA ALA A 69 13.51 -10.46 -1.17
C ALA A 69 13.01 -10.93 -2.55
N SER A 70 11.77 -10.60 -2.94
CA SER A 70 11.05 -11.24 -4.05
C SER A 70 11.82 -11.28 -5.38
N ARG A 71 12.43 -12.42 -5.70
CA ARG A 71 13.04 -12.72 -7.01
C ARG A 71 12.31 -13.83 -7.76
N THR A 72 11.67 -14.75 -7.05
CA THR A 72 10.91 -15.86 -7.64
C THR A 72 9.42 -15.78 -7.29
N THR A 73 8.64 -16.72 -7.83
CA THR A 73 7.21 -16.87 -7.50
C THR A 73 6.99 -17.04 -6.00
N GLN A 74 7.88 -17.74 -5.30
CA GLN A 74 7.75 -17.95 -3.86
C GLN A 74 7.92 -16.66 -3.07
N GLY A 75 8.90 -15.82 -3.43
CA GLY A 75 9.08 -14.50 -2.84
C GLY A 75 7.91 -13.56 -3.14
N VAL A 76 7.29 -13.66 -4.32
CA VAL A 76 6.08 -12.89 -4.65
C VAL A 76 4.88 -13.33 -3.79
N ALA A 77 4.69 -14.65 -3.61
CA ALA A 77 3.65 -15.19 -2.74
C ALA A 77 3.89 -14.79 -1.27
N SER A 78 5.14 -14.82 -0.81
CA SER A 78 5.52 -14.42 0.55
C SER A 78 5.24 -12.95 0.81
N ALA A 79 5.52 -12.07 -0.16
CA ALA A 79 5.17 -10.66 -0.06
C ALA A 79 3.66 -10.43 0.02
N ALA A 80 2.86 -11.15 -0.79
CA ALA A 80 1.40 -11.10 -0.71
C ALA A 80 0.89 -11.54 0.67
N ALA A 81 1.46 -12.61 1.24
CA ALA A 81 1.14 -13.08 2.58
C ALA A 81 1.51 -12.07 3.68
N MET A 82 2.67 -11.39 3.56
CA MET A 82 3.05 -10.29 4.44
C MET A 82 2.08 -9.12 4.34
N GLY A 83 1.60 -8.79 3.13
CA GLY A 83 0.59 -7.77 2.89
C GLY A 83 -0.74 -8.10 3.57
N LEU A 84 -1.22 -9.35 3.42
CA LEU A 84 -2.43 -9.83 4.08
C LEU A 84 -2.32 -9.76 5.61
N TRP A 85 -1.23 -10.29 6.18
CA TRP A 85 -1.01 -10.25 7.62
C TRP A 85 -0.85 -8.81 8.14
N GLY A 86 -0.16 -7.96 7.39
CA GLY A 86 -0.04 -6.54 7.70
C GLY A 86 -1.39 -5.85 7.73
N THR A 87 -2.29 -6.17 6.80
CA THR A 87 -3.67 -5.68 6.89
C THR A 87 -4.38 -6.16 8.15
N ILE A 88 -4.25 -7.44 8.51
CA ILE A 88 -4.86 -7.97 9.75
C ILE A 88 -4.36 -7.18 10.98
N VAL A 89 -3.07 -6.90 11.06
CA VAL A 89 -2.47 -6.10 12.13
C VAL A 89 -2.99 -4.66 12.11
N PHE A 90 -3.04 -4.02 10.94
CA PHE A 90 -3.62 -2.69 10.81
C PHE A 90 -5.09 -2.67 11.25
N MET A 91 -5.89 -3.65 10.86
CA MET A 91 -7.30 -3.75 11.25
C MET A 91 -7.48 -3.99 12.74
N ALA A 92 -6.59 -4.75 13.38
CA ALA A 92 -6.61 -4.88 14.84
C ALA A 92 -6.37 -3.51 15.52
N ILE A 93 -5.41 -2.73 15.03
CA ILE A 93 -5.16 -1.37 15.53
C ILE A 93 -6.38 -0.48 15.25
N ASP A 94 -6.94 -0.56 14.05
CA ASP A 94 -8.10 0.23 13.67
C ASP A 94 -9.30 -0.02 14.59
N ILE A 95 -9.63 -1.29 14.81
CA ILE A 95 -10.79 -1.70 15.61
C ILE A 95 -10.58 -1.39 17.10
N ILE A 96 -9.38 -1.65 17.64
CA ILE A 96 -9.11 -1.53 19.08
C ILE A 96 -8.79 -0.08 19.48
N LEU A 97 -8.20 0.71 18.59
CA LEU A 97 -7.72 2.05 18.89
C LEU A 97 -8.44 3.15 18.10
N LEU A 98 -8.39 3.11 16.76
CA LEU A 98 -8.84 4.23 15.94
C LEU A 98 -10.36 4.41 15.97
N ARG A 99 -11.11 3.31 15.87
CA ARG A 99 -12.57 3.32 15.93
C ARG A 99 -13.13 3.81 17.26
N PRO A 100 -12.67 3.33 18.44
CA PRO A 100 -13.10 3.88 19.73
C PRO A 100 -12.82 5.38 19.89
N LEU A 101 -11.77 5.88 19.23
CA LEU A 101 -11.41 7.30 19.18
C LEU A 101 -12.15 8.09 18.08
N ARG A 102 -13.20 7.49 17.50
CA ARG A 102 -14.04 8.07 16.45
C ARG A 102 -13.22 8.57 15.26
N ALA A 103 -12.23 7.80 14.81
CA ALA A 103 -11.37 8.13 13.67
C ALA A 103 -12.15 8.46 12.40
N TYR A 104 -13.26 7.76 12.16
CA TYR A 104 -14.08 7.90 10.97
C TYR A 104 -15.41 8.60 11.26
N PRO A 105 -16.02 9.23 10.24
CA PRO A 105 -17.37 9.77 10.36
C PRO A 105 -18.40 8.68 10.71
N TRP A 106 -19.49 9.06 11.38
CA TRP A 106 -20.56 8.15 11.77
C TRP A 106 -21.17 7.37 10.58
N THR A 107 -21.12 7.94 9.38
CA THR A 107 -21.58 7.28 8.15
C THR A 107 -20.80 6.00 7.85
N TRP A 108 -19.54 5.91 8.27
CA TRP A 108 -18.73 4.69 8.15
C TRP A 108 -19.30 3.54 8.97
N ASP A 109 -19.75 3.83 10.20
CA ASP A 109 -20.38 2.84 11.05
C ASP A 109 -21.80 2.51 10.57
N ALA A 110 -22.51 3.49 9.99
CA ALA A 110 -23.84 3.30 9.45
C ALA A 110 -23.88 2.30 8.28
N VAL A 111 -22.87 2.33 7.38
CA VAL A 111 -22.74 1.36 6.27
C VAL A 111 -22.73 -0.09 6.78
N GLY A 112 -22.08 -0.31 7.92
CA GLY A 112 -21.95 -1.63 8.54
C GLY A 112 -23.03 -1.99 9.54
N GLY A 113 -24.00 -1.11 9.80
CA GLY A 113 -24.91 -1.27 10.95
C GLY A 113 -24.16 -1.37 12.30
N GLY A 114 -23.05 -0.63 12.44
CA GLY A 114 -22.13 -0.69 13.60
C GLY A 114 -21.09 -1.81 13.52
N SER A 115 -21.25 -2.79 12.62
CA SER A 115 -20.30 -3.87 12.41
C SER A 115 -19.02 -3.40 11.71
N THR A 116 -17.90 -4.03 12.02
CA THR A 116 -16.61 -3.84 11.31
C THR A 116 -16.45 -4.80 10.13
N TRP A 117 -17.25 -5.87 10.07
CA TRP A 117 -17.08 -6.97 9.12
C TRP A 117 -17.24 -6.57 7.65
N TRP A 118 -17.98 -5.50 7.36
CA TRP A 118 -18.30 -5.13 5.98
C TRP A 118 -17.08 -4.69 5.17
N TYR A 119 -16.08 -4.07 5.81
CA TYR A 119 -14.89 -3.59 5.11
C TYR A 119 -13.68 -4.53 5.23
N LEU A 120 -13.64 -5.44 6.21
CA LEU A 120 -12.48 -6.32 6.42
C LEU A 120 -12.06 -7.05 5.13
N PRO A 121 -12.96 -7.68 4.35
CA PRO A 121 -12.57 -8.35 3.12
C PRO A 121 -11.97 -7.40 2.09
N ILE A 122 -12.48 -6.16 2.01
CA ILE A 122 -11.98 -5.14 1.08
C ILE A 122 -10.53 -4.81 1.42
N TRP A 123 -10.22 -4.56 2.69
CA TRP A 123 -8.85 -4.29 3.13
C TRP A 123 -7.93 -5.48 2.92
N TRP A 124 -8.40 -6.70 3.19
CA TRP A 124 -7.61 -7.92 2.97
C TRP A 124 -7.23 -8.05 1.51
N MET A 125 -8.18 -7.86 0.60
CA MET A 125 -7.92 -7.87 -0.85
C MET A 125 -6.96 -6.76 -1.25
N LEU A 126 -7.18 -5.52 -0.80
CA LEU A 126 -6.35 -4.37 -1.18
C LEU A 126 -4.91 -4.49 -0.70
N GLY A 127 -4.70 -4.85 0.58
CA GLY A 127 -3.35 -5.00 1.13
C GLY A 127 -2.59 -6.16 0.48
N THR A 128 -3.28 -7.28 0.23
CA THR A 128 -2.69 -8.42 -0.49
C THR A 128 -2.36 -8.03 -1.93
N LEU A 129 -3.28 -7.37 -2.63
CA LEU A 129 -3.12 -6.96 -4.02
C LEU A 129 -1.95 -6.00 -4.19
N LEU A 130 -1.86 -4.94 -3.38
CA LEU A 130 -0.76 -3.96 -3.48
C LEU A 130 0.60 -4.62 -3.25
N ALA A 131 0.71 -5.43 -2.19
CA ALA A 131 1.94 -6.17 -1.89
C ALA A 131 2.31 -7.15 -3.01
N TRP A 132 1.31 -7.83 -3.58
CA TRP A 132 1.49 -8.77 -4.68
C TRP A 132 1.96 -8.08 -5.96
N MET A 133 1.30 -7.00 -6.37
CA MET A 133 1.67 -6.22 -7.55
C MET A 133 3.07 -5.61 -7.40
N GLY A 134 3.38 -5.03 -6.24
CA GLY A 134 4.71 -4.49 -5.94
C GLY A 134 5.80 -5.56 -6.00
N ALA A 135 5.53 -6.76 -5.49
CA ALA A 135 6.47 -7.88 -5.56
C ALA A 135 6.66 -8.40 -6.99
N ILE A 136 5.61 -8.46 -7.82
CA ILE A 136 5.72 -8.79 -9.25
C ILE A 136 6.64 -7.80 -9.96
N VAL A 137 6.43 -6.50 -9.74
CA VAL A 137 7.25 -5.45 -10.36
C VAL A 137 8.71 -5.56 -9.88
N THR A 138 8.92 -5.82 -8.58
CA THR A 138 10.25 -6.05 -7.99
C THR A 138 10.97 -7.23 -8.65
N ALA A 139 10.31 -8.39 -8.73
CA ALA A 139 10.86 -9.60 -9.33
C ALA A 139 11.10 -9.43 -10.84
N GLY A 140 10.19 -8.76 -11.55
CA GLY A 140 10.33 -8.47 -12.98
C GLY A 140 11.46 -7.48 -13.30
N ARG A 141 11.73 -6.52 -12.41
CA ARG A 141 12.88 -5.60 -12.54
C ARG A 141 14.18 -6.34 -12.30
N ALA A 142 14.23 -7.16 -11.26
CA ALA A 142 15.35 -8.02 -10.92
C ALA A 142 15.75 -8.96 -12.05
N ALA A 143 14.79 -9.68 -12.62
CA ALA A 143 15.02 -10.65 -13.69
C ALA A 143 15.62 -10.01 -14.95
N ARG A 144 15.45 -8.70 -15.13
CA ARG A 144 15.98 -7.93 -16.26
C ARG A 144 17.31 -7.23 -15.94
N GLY A 145 17.96 -7.57 -14.83
CA GLY A 145 19.21 -6.93 -14.38
C GLY A 145 19.05 -5.47 -13.96
N GLY A 146 17.82 -4.99 -13.74
CA GLY A 146 17.56 -3.63 -13.31
C GLY A 146 17.66 -3.45 -11.79
N ASP A 147 17.80 -2.20 -11.35
CA ASP A 147 17.80 -1.86 -9.91
C ASP A 147 16.45 -2.18 -9.24
N PRO A 148 16.41 -3.13 -8.28
CA PRO A 148 15.23 -3.54 -7.54
C PRO A 148 14.99 -2.71 -6.26
N SER A 149 15.73 -1.62 -6.05
CA SER A 149 15.55 -0.76 -4.87
C SER A 149 14.14 -0.18 -4.81
N ILE A 150 13.58 -0.05 -3.59
CA ILE A 150 12.25 0.57 -3.39
C ILE A 150 12.20 1.94 -4.05
N ARG A 151 13.28 2.73 -3.96
CA ARG A 151 13.38 4.04 -4.60
C ARG A 151 13.15 3.94 -6.12
N ALA A 152 13.87 3.06 -6.81
CA ALA A 152 13.74 2.92 -8.26
C ALA A 152 12.35 2.42 -8.68
N LEU A 153 11.76 1.52 -7.89
CA LEU A 153 10.46 0.92 -8.18
C LEU A 153 9.28 1.85 -7.86
N ALA A 154 9.41 2.70 -6.83
CA ALA A 154 8.36 3.59 -6.39
C ALA A 154 8.18 4.81 -7.29
N ILE A 155 9.24 5.32 -7.92
CA ILE A 155 9.20 6.55 -8.73
C ILE A 155 8.08 6.53 -9.80
N PRO A 156 7.93 5.47 -10.63
CA PRO A 156 6.86 5.44 -11.62
C PRO A 156 5.46 5.46 -11.00
N ALA A 157 5.25 4.68 -9.93
CA ALA A 157 3.96 4.61 -9.24
C ALA A 157 3.61 5.94 -8.55
N ILE A 158 4.59 6.58 -7.91
CA ILE A 158 4.47 7.95 -7.36
C ILE A 158 4.14 8.93 -8.49
N GLY A 159 4.82 8.85 -9.64
CA GLY A 159 4.56 9.71 -10.79
C GLY A 159 3.12 9.61 -11.30
N GLY A 160 2.60 8.39 -11.40
CA GLY A 160 1.20 8.15 -11.73
C GLY A 160 0.23 8.69 -10.69
N GLY A 161 0.52 8.48 -9.40
CA GLY A 161 -0.25 9.04 -8.30
C GLY A 161 -0.25 10.57 -8.26
N LEU A 162 0.90 11.20 -8.45
CA LEU A 162 1.02 12.67 -8.53
C LEU A 162 0.27 13.22 -9.75
N GLY A 163 0.42 12.59 -10.92
CA GLY A 163 -0.25 13.04 -12.14
C GLY A 163 -1.77 13.02 -12.01
N VAL A 164 -2.33 11.89 -11.55
CA VAL A 164 -3.79 11.77 -11.34
C VAL A 164 -4.27 12.63 -10.17
N GLY A 165 -3.50 12.65 -9.07
CA GLY A 165 -3.80 13.44 -7.88
C GLY A 165 -3.88 14.93 -8.17
N LEU A 166 -2.87 15.49 -8.82
CA LEU A 166 -2.84 16.89 -9.21
C LEU A 166 -3.86 17.18 -10.31
N GLY A 167 -3.95 16.35 -11.35
CA GLY A 167 -4.88 16.57 -12.47
C GLY A 167 -6.35 16.59 -12.03
N LEU A 168 -6.82 15.53 -11.38
CA LEU A 168 -8.22 15.42 -10.94
C LEU A 168 -8.49 16.29 -9.70
N GLY A 169 -7.51 16.44 -8.81
CA GLY A 169 -7.63 17.23 -7.60
C GLY A 169 -7.71 18.73 -7.86
N LEU A 170 -6.82 19.27 -8.70
CA LEU A 170 -6.86 20.70 -9.08
C LEU A 170 -8.06 21.02 -9.97
N GLY A 171 -8.52 20.05 -10.76
CA GLY A 171 -9.76 20.16 -11.53
C GLY A 171 -11.04 20.09 -10.69
N GLY A 172 -10.95 19.85 -9.38
CA GLY A 172 -12.11 19.73 -8.48
C GLY A 172 -12.97 18.50 -8.72
N LEU A 173 -12.49 17.52 -9.50
CA LEU A 173 -13.25 16.33 -9.89
C LEU A 173 -13.23 15.24 -8.81
N LEU A 174 -12.14 15.18 -8.03
CA LEU A 174 -11.98 14.18 -6.98
C LEU A 174 -11.12 14.73 -5.84
N PHE A 175 -11.36 14.26 -4.62
CA PHE A 175 -10.51 14.61 -3.49
C PHE A 175 -9.06 14.16 -3.75
N MET A 176 -8.13 15.12 -3.76
CA MET A 176 -6.74 14.93 -4.20
C MET A 176 -6.02 13.68 -3.63
N PRO A 177 -6.06 13.37 -2.32
CA PRO A 177 -5.43 12.15 -1.81
C PRO A 177 -6.08 10.87 -2.34
N VAL A 178 -7.40 10.85 -2.58
CA VAL A 178 -8.10 9.70 -3.16
C VAL A 178 -7.68 9.51 -4.62
N ALA A 179 -7.65 10.60 -5.40
CA ALA A 179 -7.18 10.59 -6.77
C ALA A 179 -5.73 10.09 -6.88
N ALA A 180 -4.86 10.52 -5.98
CA ALA A 180 -3.47 10.09 -5.95
C ALA A 180 -3.31 8.62 -5.58
N GLY A 181 -4.07 8.13 -4.60
CA GLY A 181 -4.11 6.70 -4.27
C GLY A 181 -4.56 5.84 -5.44
N ALA A 182 -5.61 6.26 -6.15
CA ALA A 182 -6.11 5.58 -7.34
C ALA A 182 -5.08 5.58 -8.48
N GLY A 183 -4.45 6.73 -8.76
CA GLY A 183 -3.40 6.84 -9.77
C GLY A 183 -2.18 5.98 -9.46
N PHE A 184 -1.75 5.96 -8.19
CA PHE A 184 -0.66 5.11 -7.73
C PHE A 184 -0.98 3.62 -7.95
N ALA A 185 -2.14 3.17 -7.45
CA ALA A 185 -2.55 1.77 -7.56
C ALA A 185 -2.74 1.34 -9.01
N GLY A 186 -3.39 2.16 -9.83
CA GLY A 186 -3.59 1.89 -11.26
C GLY A 186 -2.27 1.78 -12.01
N THR A 187 -1.34 2.69 -11.74
CA THR A 187 0.00 2.65 -12.34
C THR A 187 0.76 1.38 -11.94
N LEU A 188 0.72 1.04 -10.65
CA LEU A 188 1.34 -0.19 -10.14
C LEU A 188 0.78 -1.45 -10.82
N VAL A 189 -0.55 -1.54 -10.95
CA VAL A 189 -1.22 -2.65 -11.63
C VAL A 189 -0.80 -2.72 -13.10
N ILE A 190 -0.76 -1.60 -13.82
CA ILE A 190 -0.30 -1.56 -15.22
C ILE A 190 1.13 -2.10 -15.33
N PHE A 191 2.05 -1.68 -14.46
CA PHE A 191 3.42 -2.17 -14.49
C PHE A 191 3.52 -3.67 -14.16
N ALA A 192 2.73 -4.16 -13.21
CA ALA A 192 2.69 -5.58 -12.89
C ALA A 192 2.16 -6.41 -14.08
N LEU A 193 1.10 -5.94 -14.75
CA LEU A 193 0.57 -6.57 -15.96
C LEU A 193 1.59 -6.57 -17.10
N ILE A 194 2.34 -5.48 -17.31
CA ILE A 194 3.42 -5.43 -18.29
C ILE A 194 4.51 -6.47 -17.98
N VAL A 195 4.86 -6.66 -16.71
CA VAL A 195 5.82 -7.69 -16.29
C VAL A 195 5.28 -9.09 -16.59
N LEU A 196 4.00 -9.36 -16.31
CA LEU A 196 3.38 -10.66 -16.57
C LEU A 196 3.25 -10.95 -18.07
N ALA A 197 2.82 -9.97 -18.87
CA ALA A 197 2.64 -10.12 -20.31
C ALA A 197 3.95 -10.40 -21.06
N ARG A 198 5.08 -9.90 -20.55
CA ARG A 198 6.41 -10.11 -21.14
C ARG A 198 7.09 -11.42 -20.69
N ARG A 199 6.44 -12.21 -19.83
CA ARG A 199 6.91 -13.55 -19.41
C ARG A 199 6.32 -14.68 -20.26
N GLY A 200 5.30 -14.40 -21.09
CA GLY A 200 4.86 -15.28 -22.17
C GLY A 200 5.75 -15.13 -23.39
#